data_AF-A0A5C9AWJ8-F1
#
_entry.id   AF-A0A5C9AWJ8-F1
#
_cell.length_a   1.000
_cell.length_b   1.000
_cell.length_c   1.000
_cell.angle_alpha   90.00
_cell.angle_beta   90.00
_cell.angle_gamma   90.00
#
_symmetry.space_group_name_H-M   'P 1'
#
loop_
_entity.id
_entity.type
_entity.pdbx_description
1 polymer ?
#
loop_
_entity_poly.entity_id
_entity_poly.type
_entity_poly.pdbx_seq_one_letter_code
_entity_poly.pdbx_strand_id
1 'polypeptide(L)'
;MSDERSPSASTALDPAATFLGHPRGLFVLFFVEMWERFSYYGMRALLIFYMTKGFLGFGDKQAYGVYGAYTAVILGGMLMAAGHLLMTFENTNAFFTALALLICGNGFFKPNISTMVGSMYPAGNPKRDRGFTIFYMGINLGAAMSPLLCGAVGETFGWHYGFGLATLGMLAGLFTFVAGRSIARLLIGATAVVTCSGMVLFAWGSPVELGVNAPIGIALLVAAVVAIAALAGGGLPPALGAAKDARRMEHPAVEAIRNQPVPYYLAIIGTTLLINHVVEQGSEYSVISMLVGLFAILLPWLNARNAVYLGTATLVPAVAILVQNNAVAGLLLTVFGGLAMFKLAADAYQAPKIERERMQVVLILMFFSMLFWAFFEQAGSSLSNFTDRNVNRVVGGEVITASEVGQKRESLKITSAFLGREIAGRQWDVKLVDAAQGTANQFIRSLPKELSDPEIQQLVNAQALKTVDELIAKRKPAEAKSEES
;
A
#
# COMPACT_ATOMS: atom_id res chain seq x y z
N MET A 1 46.07 -16.49 37.78
CA MET A 1 45.56 -17.74 38.39
C MET A 1 44.30 -17.37 39.13
N SER A 2 43.18 -17.21 38.42
CA SER A 2 42.23 -18.25 37.96
C SER A 2 41.37 -18.78 39.10
N ASP A 3 40.13 -18.29 39.18
CA ASP A 3 38.94 -19.16 39.21
C ASP A 3 37.66 -18.30 39.06
N GLU A 4 37.33 -17.96 37.80
CA GLU A 4 35.96 -17.69 37.39
C GLU A 4 35.21 -19.03 37.39
N ARG A 5 34.27 -19.23 38.32
CA ARG A 5 33.31 -20.34 38.20
C ARG A 5 32.21 -19.93 37.22
N SER A 6 32.31 -20.43 36.00
CA SER A 6 31.21 -20.51 35.05
C SER A 6 30.01 -21.25 35.67
N PRO A 7 28.75 -20.84 35.40
CA PRO A 7 27.61 -21.66 35.74
C PRO A 7 27.67 -22.91 34.86
N SER A 8 27.91 -24.07 35.48
CA SER A 8 27.82 -25.35 34.78
C SER A 8 26.39 -25.52 34.28
N ALA A 9 26.19 -25.36 32.97
CA ALA A 9 24.99 -25.82 32.29
C ALA A 9 24.95 -27.35 32.45
N SER A 10 24.22 -27.84 33.46
CA SER A 10 23.81 -29.24 33.49
C SER A 10 22.77 -29.42 32.39
N THR A 11 23.22 -29.66 31.16
CA THR A 11 22.39 -29.93 29.97
C THR A 11 21.77 -31.33 29.98
N ALA A 12 21.72 -31.98 31.15
CA ALA A 12 21.05 -33.27 31.31
C ALA A 12 19.61 -33.01 31.75
N LEU A 13 18.65 -33.39 30.90
CA LEU A 13 17.24 -33.39 31.27
C LEU A 13 17.05 -34.25 32.54
N ASP A 14 16.35 -33.71 33.54
CA ASP A 14 16.07 -34.43 34.78
C ASP A 14 15.44 -35.81 34.46
N PRO A 15 16.06 -36.93 34.85
CA PRO A 15 15.53 -38.28 34.63
C PRO A 15 14.10 -38.46 35.18
N ALA A 16 13.75 -37.72 36.24
CA ALA A 16 12.40 -37.75 36.82
C ALA A 16 11.37 -36.95 35.98
N ALA A 17 11.81 -36.05 35.11
CA ALA A 17 10.98 -35.24 34.22
C ALA A 17 11.00 -35.72 32.75
N THR A 18 11.71 -36.82 32.46
CA THR A 18 11.79 -37.42 31.13
C THR A 18 10.96 -38.69 31.02
N PHE A 19 10.59 -39.03 29.78
CA PHE A 19 9.95 -40.26 29.39
C PHE A 19 10.52 -40.66 28.02
N LEU A 20 11.01 -41.90 27.89
CA LEU A 20 11.76 -42.37 26.71
C LEU A 20 12.95 -41.47 26.31
N GLY A 21 13.63 -40.86 27.27
CA GLY A 21 14.77 -39.96 27.01
C GLY A 21 14.39 -38.55 26.54
N HIS A 22 13.09 -38.23 26.46
CA HIS A 22 12.59 -36.91 26.07
C HIS A 22 11.80 -36.23 27.21
N PRO A 23 11.69 -34.88 27.24
CA PRO A 23 10.89 -34.18 28.24
C PRO A 23 9.42 -34.59 28.14
N ARG A 24 8.75 -34.83 29.28
CA ARG A 24 7.32 -35.24 29.31
C ARG A 24 6.39 -34.26 28.58
N GLY A 25 6.71 -32.95 28.59
CA GLY A 25 5.97 -31.93 27.85
C GLY A 25 5.95 -32.14 26.34
N LEU A 26 6.96 -32.80 25.76
CA LEU A 26 7.00 -33.13 24.33
C LEU A 26 5.82 -34.01 23.92
N PHE A 27 5.42 -34.98 24.75
CA PHE A 27 4.31 -35.88 24.44
C PHE A 27 2.96 -35.14 24.48
N VAL A 28 2.81 -34.16 25.39
CA VAL A 28 1.63 -33.29 25.40
C VAL A 28 1.57 -32.46 24.12
N LEU A 29 2.67 -31.80 23.75
CA LEU A 29 2.76 -31.02 22.51
C LEU A 29 2.55 -31.89 21.26
N PHE A 30 3.09 -33.11 21.25
CA PHE A 30 2.89 -34.08 20.18
C PHE A 30 1.41 -34.41 20.01
N PHE A 31 0.68 -34.74 21.08
CA PHE A 31 -0.74 -35.05 20.97
C PHE A 31 -1.58 -33.82 20.62
N VAL A 32 -1.22 -32.64 21.11
CA VAL A 32 -1.89 -31.38 20.72
C VAL A 32 -1.71 -31.12 19.22
N GLU A 33 -0.49 -31.20 18.70
CA GLU A 33 -0.19 -31.03 17.27
C GLU A 33 -0.85 -32.14 16.43
N MET A 34 -0.79 -33.40 16.88
CA MET A 34 -1.41 -34.54 16.19
C MET A 34 -2.93 -34.34 16.06
N TRP A 35 -3.63 -33.95 17.12
CA TRP A 35 -5.07 -33.72 17.09
C TRP A 35 -5.46 -32.47 16.28
N GLU A 36 -4.63 -31.43 16.29
CA GLU A 36 -4.78 -30.26 15.42
C GLU A 36 -4.72 -30.69 13.94
N ARG A 37 -3.67 -31.41 13.56
CA ARG A 37 -3.46 -31.90 12.19
C ARG A 37 -4.55 -32.87 11.77
N PHE A 38 -4.91 -33.84 12.63
CA PHE A 38 -6.01 -34.77 12.37
C PHE A 38 -7.32 -34.03 12.10
N SER A 39 -7.67 -33.04 12.93
CA SER A 39 -8.89 -32.26 12.77
C SER A 39 -8.86 -31.41 11.49
N TYR A 40 -7.74 -30.76 11.20
CA TYR A 40 -7.58 -29.92 10.00
C TYR A 40 -7.64 -30.75 8.71
N TYR A 41 -6.85 -31.82 8.60
CA TYR A 41 -6.85 -32.68 7.41
C TYR A 41 -8.15 -33.48 7.27
N GLY A 42 -8.73 -33.94 8.39
CA GLY A 42 -10.03 -34.60 8.41
C GLY A 42 -11.16 -33.67 7.94
N MET A 43 -11.22 -32.44 8.44
CA MET A 43 -12.16 -31.42 7.97
C MET A 43 -11.97 -31.15 6.48
N ARG A 44 -10.73 -30.91 6.02
CA ARG A 44 -10.44 -30.63 4.61
C ARG A 44 -10.87 -31.76 3.68
N ALA A 45 -10.62 -33.01 4.07
CA ALA A 45 -11.03 -34.18 3.29
C ALA A 45 -12.56 -34.30 3.22
N LEU A 46 -13.25 -34.09 4.33
CA LEU A 46 -14.70 -34.23 4.40
C LEU A 46 -15.47 -33.04 3.82
N LEU A 47 -14.93 -31.82 3.90
CA LEU A 47 -15.60 -30.60 3.45
C LEU A 47 -15.94 -30.65 1.96
N ILE A 48 -15.04 -31.17 1.13
CA ILE A 48 -15.30 -31.33 -0.31
C ILE A 48 -16.45 -32.33 -0.52
N PHE A 49 -16.43 -33.48 0.15
CA PHE A 49 -17.52 -34.45 0.06
C PHE A 49 -18.84 -33.92 0.64
N TYR A 50 -18.80 -33.07 1.66
CA TYR A 50 -19.98 -32.44 2.23
C TYR A 50 -20.60 -31.41 1.28
N MET A 51 -19.76 -30.69 0.52
CA MET A 51 -20.21 -29.78 -0.54
C MET A 51 -20.76 -30.54 -1.75
N THR A 52 -20.12 -31.65 -2.16
CA THR A 52 -20.47 -32.36 -3.41
C THR A 52 -21.52 -33.44 -3.25
N LYS A 53 -21.44 -34.25 -2.18
CA LYS A 53 -22.33 -35.40 -1.91
C LYS A 53 -23.29 -35.18 -0.73
N GLY A 54 -23.07 -34.13 0.06
CA GLY A 54 -23.85 -33.79 1.25
C GLY A 54 -24.94 -32.75 0.99
N PHE A 55 -25.23 -31.94 2.02
CA PHE A 55 -26.40 -31.03 2.10
C PHE A 55 -26.46 -29.95 1.00
N LEU A 56 -25.31 -29.57 0.41
CA LEU A 56 -25.25 -28.45 -0.54
C LEU A 56 -25.45 -28.88 -2.01
N GLY A 57 -25.26 -30.16 -2.34
CA GLY A 57 -25.50 -30.71 -3.68
C GLY A 57 -24.70 -30.04 -4.81
N PHE A 58 -23.53 -29.45 -4.51
CA PHE A 58 -22.73 -28.77 -5.52
C PHE A 58 -22.08 -29.76 -6.49
N GLY A 59 -21.96 -29.38 -7.76
CA GLY A 59 -21.10 -30.13 -8.69
C GLY A 59 -19.62 -29.95 -8.31
N ASP A 60 -18.78 -30.95 -8.60
CA ASP A 60 -17.35 -30.97 -8.24
C ASP A 60 -16.64 -29.64 -8.58
N LYS A 61 -16.84 -29.11 -9.79
CA LYS A 61 -16.24 -27.84 -10.23
C LYS A 61 -16.62 -26.64 -9.36
N GLN A 62 -17.87 -26.60 -8.86
CA GLN A 62 -18.36 -25.52 -8.02
C GLN A 62 -17.77 -25.61 -6.60
N ALA A 63 -17.69 -26.82 -6.04
CA ALA A 63 -17.10 -27.06 -4.73
C ALA A 63 -15.60 -26.72 -4.70
N TYR A 64 -14.83 -27.12 -5.72
CA TYR A 64 -13.42 -26.74 -5.84
C TYR A 64 -13.22 -25.23 -6.05
N GLY A 65 -14.14 -24.56 -6.75
CA GLY A 65 -14.11 -23.11 -6.94
C GLY A 65 -14.28 -22.34 -5.63
N VAL A 66 -15.27 -22.70 -4.81
CA VAL A 66 -15.49 -22.14 -3.47
C VAL A 66 -14.26 -22.33 -2.60
N TYR A 67 -13.76 -23.57 -2.53
CA TYR A 67 -12.59 -23.92 -1.73
C TYR A 67 -11.34 -23.16 -2.19
N GLY A 68 -11.13 -23.04 -3.51
CA GLY A 68 -10.02 -22.32 -4.10
C GLY A 68 -10.06 -20.83 -3.77
N ALA A 69 -11.21 -20.17 -3.92
CA ALA A 69 -11.37 -18.75 -3.59
C ALA A 69 -11.09 -18.49 -2.09
N TYR A 70 -11.66 -19.32 -1.21
CA TYR A 70 -11.46 -19.21 0.24
C TYR A 70 -9.98 -19.40 0.63
N THR A 71 -9.34 -20.43 0.08
CA THR A 71 -7.92 -20.71 0.32
C THR A 71 -7.02 -19.60 -0.23
N ALA A 72 -7.35 -19.03 -1.39
CA ALA A 72 -6.60 -17.92 -1.98
C ALA A 72 -6.63 -16.67 -1.09
N VAL A 73 -7.78 -16.31 -0.51
CA VAL A 73 -7.86 -15.20 0.44
C VAL A 73 -7.01 -15.47 1.67
N ILE A 74 -7.04 -16.68 2.23
CA ILE A 74 -6.23 -17.03 3.41
C ILE A 74 -4.74 -16.98 3.08
N LEU A 75 -4.32 -17.63 2.00
CA LEU A 75 -2.93 -17.63 1.55
C LEU A 75 -2.44 -16.21 1.28
N GLY A 76 -3.25 -15.42 0.57
CA GLY A 76 -2.96 -14.03 0.29
C GLY A 76 -2.77 -13.20 1.56
N GLY A 77 -3.67 -13.37 2.52
CA GLY A 77 -3.61 -12.71 3.82
C GLY A 77 -2.36 -13.10 4.63
N MET A 78 -2.00 -14.37 4.63
CA MET A 78 -0.79 -14.87 5.30
C MET A 78 0.49 -14.34 4.65
N LEU A 79 0.57 -14.32 3.32
CA LEU A 79 1.70 -13.75 2.59
C LEU A 79 1.84 -12.24 2.87
N MET A 80 0.72 -11.50 2.89
CA MET A 80 0.75 -10.09 3.25
C MET A 80 1.19 -9.88 4.71
N ALA A 81 0.69 -10.67 5.65
CA ALA A 81 1.12 -10.59 7.06
C ALA A 81 2.62 -10.89 7.21
N ALA A 82 3.12 -11.93 6.54
CA ALA A 82 4.55 -12.26 6.53
C ALA A 82 5.39 -11.13 5.90
N GLY A 83 4.91 -10.52 4.82
CA GLY A 83 5.54 -9.36 4.20
C GLY A 83 5.66 -8.17 5.15
N HIS A 84 4.56 -7.76 5.80
CA HIS A 84 4.59 -6.69 6.81
C HIS A 84 5.51 -7.04 7.99
N LEU A 85 5.54 -8.30 8.42
CA LEU A 85 6.43 -8.74 9.49
C LEU A 85 7.90 -8.66 9.06
N LEU A 86 8.22 -9.03 7.82
CA LEU A 86 9.58 -8.90 7.28
C LEU A 86 10.04 -7.44 7.18
N MET A 87 9.12 -6.49 6.95
CA MET A 87 9.42 -5.05 7.00
C MET A 87 9.83 -4.57 8.40
N THR A 88 9.60 -5.37 9.45
CA THR A 88 10.11 -5.05 10.80
C THR A 88 11.61 -5.28 10.94
N PHE A 89 12.29 -5.87 9.96
CA PHE A 89 13.74 -6.04 10.00
C PHE A 89 14.43 -5.07 9.04
N GLU A 90 15.37 -4.28 9.56
CA GLU A 90 16.19 -3.35 8.78
C GLU A 90 17.27 -4.12 7.99
N ASN A 91 16.86 -4.79 6.92
CA ASN A 91 17.76 -5.54 6.05
C ASN A 91 17.28 -5.48 4.59
N THR A 92 18.20 -5.21 3.66
CA THR A 92 17.90 -5.09 2.22
C THR A 92 17.25 -6.35 1.64
N ASN A 93 17.72 -7.54 2.01
CA ASN A 93 17.14 -8.79 1.53
C ASN A 93 15.75 -9.01 2.15
N ALA A 94 15.57 -8.67 3.44
CA ALA A 94 14.27 -8.73 4.09
C ALA A 94 13.27 -7.77 3.42
N PHE A 95 13.70 -6.56 3.07
CA PHE A 95 12.89 -5.56 2.38
C PHE A 95 12.41 -6.06 1.01
N PHE A 96 13.30 -6.55 0.14
CA PHE A 96 12.88 -7.06 -1.18
C PHE A 96 12.02 -8.32 -1.07
N THR A 97 12.33 -9.19 -0.10
CA THR A 97 11.50 -10.38 0.18
C THR A 97 10.10 -9.97 0.67
N ALA A 98 10.02 -8.97 1.54
CA ALA A 98 8.75 -8.42 2.02
C ALA A 98 7.90 -7.88 0.88
N LEU A 99 8.49 -7.09 -0.03
CA LEU A 99 7.79 -6.58 -1.21
C LEU A 99 7.27 -7.72 -2.11
N ALA A 100 8.09 -8.74 -2.35
CA ALA A 100 7.67 -9.91 -3.13
C ALA A 100 6.47 -10.62 -2.48
N LEU A 101 6.50 -10.82 -1.16
CA LEU A 101 5.40 -11.43 -0.41
C LEU A 101 4.14 -10.57 -0.43
N LEU A 102 4.26 -9.25 -0.28
CA LEU A 102 3.13 -8.32 -0.34
C LEU A 102 2.49 -8.31 -1.73
N ILE A 103 3.29 -8.32 -2.80
CA ILE A 103 2.80 -8.36 -4.19
C ILE A 103 2.05 -9.67 -4.44
N CYS A 104 2.68 -10.81 -4.13
CA CYS A 104 2.05 -12.12 -4.29
C CYS A 104 0.78 -12.25 -3.43
N GLY A 105 0.85 -11.82 -2.17
CA GLY A 105 -0.25 -11.87 -1.22
C GLY A 105 -1.45 -11.04 -1.68
N ASN A 106 -1.22 -9.81 -2.13
CA ASN A 106 -2.26 -8.94 -2.69
C ASN A 106 -2.88 -9.55 -3.96
N GLY A 107 -2.06 -10.21 -4.81
CA GLY A 107 -2.52 -10.94 -5.99
C GLY A 107 -3.48 -12.08 -5.68
N PHE A 108 -3.26 -12.81 -4.58
CA PHE A 108 -4.20 -13.83 -4.11
C PHE A 108 -5.41 -13.24 -3.36
N PHE A 109 -5.23 -12.16 -2.61
CA PHE A 109 -6.28 -11.65 -1.71
C PHE A 109 -7.31 -10.78 -2.44
N LYS A 110 -6.86 -9.71 -3.11
CA LYS A 110 -7.72 -8.62 -3.62
C LYS A 110 -8.74 -9.06 -4.68
N PRO A 111 -8.38 -9.85 -5.71
CA PRO A 111 -9.38 -10.30 -6.70
C PRO A 111 -10.35 -11.34 -6.13
N ASN A 112 -9.93 -12.14 -5.14
CA ASN A 112 -10.79 -13.18 -4.55
C ASN A 112 -11.79 -12.61 -3.53
N ILE A 113 -11.37 -11.67 -2.67
CA ILE A 113 -12.29 -11.09 -1.68
C ILE A 113 -13.40 -10.25 -2.35
N SER A 114 -13.06 -9.49 -3.41
CA SER A 114 -14.03 -8.69 -4.15
C SER A 114 -15.02 -9.55 -4.95
N THR A 115 -14.57 -10.68 -5.50
CA THR A 115 -15.47 -11.64 -6.18
C THR A 115 -16.37 -12.37 -5.19
N MET A 116 -15.88 -12.70 -3.99
CA MET A 116 -16.71 -13.23 -2.89
C MET A 116 -17.87 -12.29 -2.56
N VAL A 117 -17.63 -10.98 -2.44
CA VAL A 117 -18.70 -9.99 -2.22
C VAL A 117 -19.76 -10.07 -3.32
N GLY A 118 -19.33 -10.16 -4.58
CA GLY A 118 -20.24 -10.31 -5.72
C GLY A 118 -21.01 -11.63 -5.76
N SER A 119 -20.49 -12.69 -5.15
CA SER A 119 -21.13 -14.02 -5.06
C SER A 119 -22.26 -14.08 -4.03
N MET A 120 -22.30 -13.15 -3.06
CA MET A 120 -23.37 -13.07 -2.06
C MET A 120 -24.73 -12.65 -2.64
N TYR A 121 -24.72 -12.08 -3.84
CA TYR A 121 -25.92 -11.55 -4.50
C TYR A 121 -26.27 -12.37 -5.75
N PRO A 122 -27.53 -12.82 -5.87
CA PRO A 122 -28.05 -13.39 -7.12
C PRO A 122 -27.85 -12.45 -8.32
N ALA A 123 -27.80 -13.03 -9.52
CA ALA A 123 -27.73 -12.24 -10.76
C ALA A 123 -28.93 -11.29 -10.86
N GLY A 124 -28.68 -10.03 -11.24
CA GLY A 124 -29.72 -8.99 -11.35
C GLY A 124 -30.22 -8.40 -10.03
N ASN A 125 -29.69 -8.80 -8.86
CA ASN A 125 -30.14 -8.24 -7.58
C ASN A 125 -29.73 -6.76 -7.44
N PRO A 126 -30.68 -5.81 -7.26
CA PRO A 126 -30.40 -4.37 -7.17
C PRO A 126 -29.63 -3.98 -5.90
N LYS A 127 -29.57 -4.84 -4.88
CA LYS A 127 -28.78 -4.61 -3.66
C LYS A 127 -27.29 -4.85 -3.87
N ARG A 128 -26.90 -5.50 -4.96
CA ARG A 128 -25.50 -5.82 -5.25
C ARG A 128 -24.63 -4.56 -5.26
N ASP A 129 -25.07 -3.52 -5.96
CA ASP A 129 -24.29 -2.29 -6.11
C ASP A 129 -24.13 -1.58 -4.77
N ARG A 130 -25.19 -1.51 -3.95
CA ARG A 130 -25.12 -0.99 -2.58
C ARG A 130 -24.18 -1.82 -1.70
N GLY A 131 -24.16 -3.14 -1.89
CA GLY A 131 -23.22 -4.04 -1.23
C GLY A 131 -21.76 -3.70 -1.54
N PHE A 132 -21.45 -3.43 -2.81
CA PHE A 132 -20.13 -2.94 -3.21
C PHE A 132 -19.82 -1.57 -2.63
N THR A 133 -20.80 -0.65 -2.55
CA THR A 133 -20.60 0.65 -1.89
C THR A 133 -20.19 0.48 -0.42
N ILE A 134 -20.84 -0.41 0.33
CA ILE A 134 -20.47 -0.69 1.73
C ILE A 134 -19.06 -1.30 1.81
N PHE A 135 -18.74 -2.24 0.92
CA PHE A 135 -17.41 -2.82 0.84
C PHE A 135 -16.32 -1.76 0.57
N TYR A 136 -16.56 -0.81 -0.34
CA TYR A 136 -15.63 0.28 -0.64
C TYR A 136 -15.50 1.29 0.52
N MET A 137 -16.57 1.55 1.27
CA MET A 137 -16.47 2.36 2.49
C MET A 137 -15.49 1.76 3.50
N GLY A 138 -15.46 0.43 3.65
CA GLY A 138 -14.47 -0.25 4.49
C GLY A 138 -13.03 -0.04 4.04
N ILE A 139 -12.78 -0.06 2.73
CA ILE A 139 -11.45 0.22 2.16
C ILE A 139 -11.02 1.65 2.47
N ASN A 140 -11.90 2.63 2.25
CA ASN A 140 -11.60 4.04 2.53
C ASN A 140 -11.34 4.29 4.01
N LEU A 141 -12.13 3.66 4.89
CA LEU A 141 -11.95 3.78 6.34
C LEU A 141 -10.60 3.18 6.78
N GLY A 142 -10.22 2.02 6.24
CA GLY A 142 -8.91 1.40 6.46
C GLY A 142 -7.74 2.27 5.96
N ALA A 143 -7.88 2.84 4.76
CA ALA A 143 -6.87 3.73 4.18
C ALA A 143 -6.71 5.04 4.97
N ALA A 144 -7.80 5.56 5.53
CA ALA A 144 -7.75 6.75 6.39
C ALA A 144 -7.08 6.46 7.73
N MET A 145 -7.39 5.34 8.38
CA MET A 145 -6.86 5.04 9.72
C MET A 145 -5.40 4.57 9.71
N SER A 146 -4.94 3.92 8.64
CA SER A 146 -3.63 3.27 8.60
C SER A 146 -2.47 4.26 8.77
N PRO A 147 -2.37 5.38 8.01
CA PRO A 147 -1.30 6.36 8.21
C PRO A 147 -1.37 7.01 9.60
N LEU A 148 -2.57 7.27 10.12
CA LEU A 148 -2.77 7.93 11.42
C LEU A 148 -2.30 7.06 12.58
N LEU A 149 -2.45 5.74 12.49
CA LEU A 149 -2.05 4.83 13.56
C LEU A 149 -0.67 4.23 13.33
N CYS A 150 -0.42 3.60 12.19
CA CYS A 150 0.87 2.99 11.88
C CYS A 150 1.97 4.04 11.71
N GLY A 151 1.63 5.20 11.11
CA GLY A 151 2.56 6.32 11.01
C GLY A 151 2.88 6.91 12.37
N ALA A 152 1.88 7.20 13.20
CA ALA A 152 2.11 7.72 14.55
C ALA A 152 2.91 6.77 15.44
N VAL A 153 2.62 5.46 15.40
CA VAL A 153 3.39 4.44 16.12
C VAL A 153 4.81 4.33 15.56
N GLY A 154 4.97 4.40 14.24
CA GLY A 154 6.27 4.40 13.56
C GLY A 154 7.14 5.59 13.95
N GLU A 155 6.56 6.78 14.03
CA GLU A 155 7.23 8.01 14.44
C GLU A 155 7.56 8.03 15.94
N THR A 156 6.63 7.54 16.78
CA THR A 156 6.79 7.60 18.25
C THR A 156 7.71 6.51 18.81
N PHE A 157 7.62 5.28 18.30
CA PHE A 157 8.33 4.13 18.85
C PHE A 157 9.34 3.51 17.90
N GLY A 158 9.33 3.91 16.63
CA GLY A 158 10.20 3.40 15.58
C GLY A 158 9.44 2.61 14.51
N TRP A 159 9.97 2.64 13.29
CA TRP A 159 9.35 2.09 12.08
C TRP A 159 9.01 0.61 12.18
N HIS A 160 9.82 -0.17 12.92
CA HIS A 160 9.56 -1.58 13.20
C HIS A 160 8.19 -1.81 13.86
N TYR A 161 7.79 -0.94 14.79
CA TYR A 161 6.51 -1.04 15.48
C TYR A 161 5.35 -0.61 14.58
N GLY A 162 5.57 0.35 13.67
CA GLY A 162 4.59 0.73 12.64
C GLY A 162 4.29 -0.44 11.70
N PHE A 163 5.32 -1.12 11.18
CA PHE A 163 5.16 -2.32 10.34
C PHE A 163 4.63 -3.52 11.13
N GLY A 164 5.03 -3.67 12.39
CA GLY A 164 4.50 -4.68 13.30
C GLY A 164 3.00 -4.50 13.55
N LEU A 165 2.54 -3.26 13.72
CA LEU A 165 1.12 -2.95 13.86
C LEU A 165 0.33 -3.26 12.58
N ALA A 166 0.89 -2.98 11.41
CA ALA A 166 0.29 -3.38 10.14
C ALA A 166 0.15 -4.91 10.02
N THR A 167 1.13 -5.67 10.53
CA THR A 167 1.06 -7.14 10.62
C THR A 167 -0.10 -7.59 11.50
N LEU A 168 -0.25 -6.99 12.70
CA LEU A 168 -1.36 -7.28 13.60
C LEU A 168 -2.72 -6.95 12.97
N GLY A 169 -2.83 -5.83 12.26
CA GLY A 169 -4.03 -5.45 11.52
C GLY A 169 -4.41 -6.49 10.46
N MET A 170 -3.44 -6.95 9.66
CA MET A 170 -3.67 -7.98 8.66
C MET A 170 -4.08 -9.32 9.28
N LEU A 171 -3.41 -9.76 10.34
CA LEU A 171 -3.76 -10.98 11.06
C LEU A 171 -5.15 -10.90 11.69
N ALA A 172 -5.50 -9.76 12.28
CA ALA A 172 -6.83 -9.56 12.86
C ALA A 172 -7.95 -9.63 11.81
N GLY A 173 -7.73 -9.04 10.63
CA GLY A 173 -8.64 -9.17 9.48
C GLY A 173 -8.76 -10.62 9.01
N LEU A 174 -7.65 -11.34 8.89
CA LEU A 174 -7.63 -12.74 8.48
C LEU A 174 -8.30 -13.66 9.50
N PHE A 175 -8.02 -13.47 10.80
CA PHE A 175 -8.71 -14.22 11.86
C PHE A 175 -10.20 -13.92 11.88
N THR A 176 -10.63 -12.67 11.67
CA THR A 176 -12.05 -12.33 11.57
C THR A 176 -12.73 -13.04 10.40
N PHE A 177 -12.03 -13.22 9.28
CA PHE A 177 -12.53 -13.92 8.10
C PHE A 177 -12.72 -15.44 8.35
N VAL A 178 -11.78 -16.07 9.07
CA VAL A 178 -11.79 -17.52 9.31
C VAL A 178 -12.57 -17.91 10.56
N ALA A 179 -12.68 -17.03 11.54
CA ALA A 179 -13.27 -17.33 12.83
C ALA A 179 -14.78 -17.56 12.74
N GLY A 180 -15.28 -18.43 13.63
CA GLY A 180 -16.71 -18.59 13.84
C GLY A 180 -17.37 -17.29 14.31
N ARG A 181 -18.69 -17.15 14.06
CA ARG A 181 -19.46 -15.91 14.28
C ARG A 181 -19.20 -15.20 15.63
N SER A 182 -19.10 -15.96 16.73
CA SER A 182 -18.95 -15.38 18.06
C SER A 182 -17.57 -14.76 18.25
N ILE A 183 -16.53 -15.44 17.75
CA ILE A 183 -15.15 -14.96 17.80
C ILE A 183 -14.98 -13.78 16.85
N ALA A 184 -15.54 -13.86 15.63
CA ALA A 184 -15.50 -12.74 14.67
C ALA A 184 -16.12 -11.46 15.25
N ARG A 185 -17.26 -11.55 15.95
CA ARG A 185 -17.89 -10.40 16.62
C ARG A 185 -16.99 -9.80 17.71
N LEU A 186 -16.35 -10.65 18.52
CA LEU A 186 -15.42 -10.22 19.55
C LEU A 186 -14.19 -9.54 18.94
N LEU A 187 -13.61 -10.12 17.89
CA LEU A 187 -12.45 -9.55 17.19
C LEU A 187 -12.78 -8.20 16.55
N ILE A 188 -13.92 -8.07 15.89
CA ILE A 188 -14.37 -6.78 15.30
C ILE A 188 -14.50 -5.71 16.38
N GLY A 189 -15.15 -6.03 17.50
CA GLY A 189 -15.30 -5.09 18.60
C GLY A 189 -13.97 -4.71 19.25
N ALA A 190 -13.15 -5.71 19.58
CA ALA A 190 -11.86 -5.51 20.24
C ALA A 190 -10.91 -4.68 19.38
N THR A 191 -10.78 -5.01 18.09
CA THR A 191 -9.91 -4.28 17.16
C THR A 191 -10.39 -2.85 16.94
N ALA A 192 -11.69 -2.62 16.77
CA ALA A 192 -12.24 -1.27 16.64
C ALA A 192 -11.98 -0.41 17.88
N VAL A 193 -12.17 -0.95 19.09
CA VAL A 193 -11.90 -0.25 20.34
C VAL A 193 -10.41 0.05 20.50
N VAL A 194 -9.54 -0.93 20.25
CA VAL A 194 -8.08 -0.76 20.36
C VAL A 194 -7.60 0.29 19.36
N THR A 195 -8.02 0.21 18.10
CA THR A 195 -7.65 1.18 17.06
C THR A 195 -8.16 2.58 17.39
N CYS A 196 -9.43 2.73 17.78
CA CYS A 196 -9.98 4.02 18.16
C CYS A 196 -9.25 4.61 19.39
N SER A 197 -8.95 3.79 20.39
CA SER A 197 -8.20 4.22 21.58
C SER A 197 -6.79 4.65 21.20
N GLY A 198 -6.11 3.88 20.34
CA GLY A 198 -4.78 4.23 19.84
C GLY A 198 -4.77 5.59 19.12
N MET A 199 -5.76 5.85 18.26
CA MET A 199 -5.88 7.13 17.56
C MET A 199 -6.07 8.33 18.50
N VAL A 200 -6.69 8.13 19.67
CA VAL A 200 -6.83 9.17 20.71
C VAL A 200 -5.55 9.31 21.53
N LEU A 201 -4.93 8.18 21.92
CA LEU A 201 -3.72 8.17 22.75
C LEU A 201 -2.52 8.80 22.03
N PHE A 202 -2.36 8.53 20.74
CA PHE A 202 -1.25 9.08 19.95
C PHE A 202 -1.45 10.53 19.52
N ALA A 203 -2.69 11.04 19.51
CA ALA A 203 -3.02 12.42 19.12
C ALA A 203 -3.30 13.35 20.31
N TRP A 204 -3.15 12.89 21.55
CA TRP A 204 -3.58 13.63 22.75
C TRP A 204 -2.91 15.00 22.91
N GLY A 205 -1.73 15.19 22.33
CA GLY A 205 -0.95 16.43 22.43
C GLY A 205 -1.36 17.54 21.46
N SER A 206 -2.23 17.28 20.48
CA SER A 206 -2.59 18.23 19.41
C SER A 206 -4.10 18.25 19.19
N PRO A 207 -4.80 19.36 19.51
CA PRO A 207 -6.24 19.48 19.25
C PRO A 207 -6.60 19.31 17.77
N VAL A 208 -5.67 19.62 16.86
CA VAL A 208 -5.85 19.46 15.42
C VAL A 208 -5.82 17.99 15.02
N GLU A 209 -4.84 17.22 15.50
CA GLU A 209 -4.77 15.78 15.24
C GLU A 209 -5.96 15.05 15.86
N LEU A 210 -6.34 15.42 17.09
CA LEU A 210 -7.54 14.87 17.72
C LEU A 210 -8.81 15.20 16.92
N GLY A 211 -8.89 16.41 16.36
CA GLY A 211 -9.98 16.83 15.49
C GLY A 211 -10.09 16.02 14.20
N VAL A 212 -8.96 15.52 13.66
CA VAL A 212 -8.92 14.63 12.49
C VAL A 212 -9.20 13.18 12.87
N ASN A 213 -8.63 12.70 13.99
CA ASN A 213 -8.71 11.32 14.42
C ASN A 213 -10.09 10.95 14.99
N ALA A 214 -10.75 11.85 15.72
CA ALA A 214 -12.00 11.56 16.40
C ALA A 214 -13.14 11.17 15.43
N PRO A 215 -13.40 11.87 14.30
CA PRO A 215 -14.41 11.44 13.34
C PRO A 215 -14.15 10.05 12.76
N ILE A 216 -12.88 9.72 12.48
CA ILE A 216 -12.49 8.42 11.91
C ILE A 216 -12.67 7.30 12.95
N GLY A 217 -12.25 7.55 14.21
CA GLY A 217 -12.47 6.63 15.32
C GLY A 217 -13.96 6.38 15.60
N ILE A 218 -14.79 7.43 15.57
CA ILE A 218 -16.25 7.29 15.71
C ILE A 218 -16.83 6.48 14.56
N ALA A 219 -16.44 6.76 13.31
CA ALA A 219 -16.89 6.01 12.15
C ALA A 219 -16.52 4.51 12.26
N LEU A 220 -15.32 4.21 12.77
CA LEU A 220 -14.88 2.84 13.04
C LEU A 220 -15.72 2.14 14.10
N LEU A 221 -15.99 2.79 15.23
CA LEU A 221 -16.84 2.23 16.28
C LEU A 221 -18.28 1.98 15.79
N VAL A 222 -18.85 2.92 15.04
CA VAL A 222 -20.18 2.77 14.43
C VAL A 222 -20.19 1.59 13.46
N ALA A 223 -19.18 1.50 12.58
CA ALA A 223 -19.06 0.39 11.64
C ALA A 223 -18.94 -0.97 12.37
N ALA A 224 -18.18 -1.01 13.47
CA ALA A 224 -18.03 -2.21 14.29
C ALA A 224 -19.35 -2.63 14.95
N VAL A 225 -20.11 -1.67 15.53
CA VAL A 225 -21.44 -1.95 16.11
C VAL A 225 -22.39 -2.51 15.05
N VAL A 226 -22.43 -1.89 13.87
CA VAL A 226 -23.27 -2.36 12.74
C VAL A 226 -22.86 -3.76 12.31
N ALA A 227 -21.56 -4.04 12.17
CA ALA A 227 -21.06 -5.36 11.80
C ALA A 227 -21.37 -6.44 12.85
N ILE A 228 -21.20 -6.13 14.14
CA ILE A 228 -21.50 -7.04 15.26
C ILE A 228 -23.00 -7.35 15.30
N ALA A 229 -23.86 -6.35 15.07
CA ALA A 229 -25.30 -6.53 15.01
C ALA A 229 -25.71 -7.37 13.78
N ALA A 230 -25.13 -7.09 12.61
CA ALA A 230 -25.40 -7.84 11.38
C ALA A 230 -25.01 -9.32 11.51
N LEU A 231 -23.84 -9.62 12.09
CA LEU A 231 -23.35 -10.98 12.31
C LEU A 231 -24.18 -11.77 13.35
N ALA A 232 -25.04 -11.11 14.13
CA ALA A 232 -25.99 -11.81 14.99
C ALA A 232 -27.06 -12.56 14.17
N GLY A 233 -27.39 -12.06 12.97
CA GLY A 233 -28.39 -12.65 12.08
C GLY A 233 -27.88 -13.80 11.19
N GLY A 234 -26.57 -14.06 11.16
CA GLY A 234 -25.97 -15.11 10.32
C GLY A 234 -24.50 -14.84 10.00
N GLY A 235 -23.77 -15.91 9.64
CA GLY A 235 -22.37 -15.81 9.20
C GLY A 235 -22.25 -15.71 7.67
N LEU A 236 -21.04 -15.94 7.17
CA LEU A 236 -20.80 -16.01 5.73
C LEU A 236 -21.58 -17.19 5.11
N PRO A 237 -22.19 -17.00 3.92
CA PRO A 237 -22.94 -18.06 3.27
C PRO A 237 -22.00 -19.23 2.86
N PRO A 238 -22.45 -20.50 2.93
CA PRO A 238 -21.60 -21.66 2.58
C PRO A 238 -21.12 -21.65 1.12
N ALA A 239 -21.84 -20.98 0.22
CA ALA A 239 -21.51 -20.84 -1.19
C ALA A 239 -20.60 -19.62 -1.49
N LEU A 240 -20.05 -18.95 -0.48
CA LEU A 240 -19.24 -17.75 -0.68
C LEU A 240 -18.03 -18.05 -1.57
N GLY A 241 -17.86 -17.29 -2.65
CA GLY A 241 -16.80 -17.51 -3.63
C GLY A 241 -17.12 -18.56 -4.70
N ALA A 242 -18.33 -19.11 -4.71
CA ALA A 242 -18.75 -20.01 -5.78
C ALA A 242 -18.72 -19.31 -7.14
N ALA A 243 -18.15 -20.00 -8.14
CA ALA A 243 -18.22 -19.55 -9.52
C ALA A 243 -19.68 -19.53 -9.98
N LYS A 244 -20.17 -18.37 -10.42
CA LYS A 244 -21.55 -18.19 -10.93
C LYS A 244 -21.83 -19.06 -12.16
N ASP A 245 -20.81 -19.26 -12.98
CA ASP A 245 -20.84 -20.14 -14.14
C ASP A 245 -19.46 -20.80 -14.31
N ALA A 246 -19.35 -22.05 -13.87
CA ALA A 246 -18.12 -22.82 -13.98
C ALA A 246 -17.77 -23.17 -15.44
N ARG A 247 -18.76 -23.14 -16.36
CA ARG A 247 -18.55 -23.42 -17.80
C ARG A 247 -18.10 -22.18 -18.56
N ARG A 248 -18.23 -20.98 -17.99
CA ARG A 248 -17.71 -19.74 -18.59
C ARG A 248 -16.24 -19.83 -19.01
N MET A 249 -15.43 -20.58 -18.26
CA MET A 249 -14.00 -20.79 -18.55
C MET A 249 -13.73 -21.66 -19.79
N GLU A 250 -14.75 -22.37 -20.29
CA GLU A 250 -14.71 -23.26 -21.44
C GLU A 250 -15.18 -22.56 -22.73
N HIS A 251 -15.92 -21.46 -22.60
CA HIS A 251 -16.35 -20.63 -23.71
C HIS A 251 -15.19 -19.78 -24.27
N PRO A 252 -15.29 -19.30 -25.53
CA PRO A 252 -14.31 -18.40 -26.12
C PRO A 252 -14.07 -17.17 -25.25
N ALA A 253 -12.80 -16.76 -25.13
CA ALA A 253 -12.42 -15.65 -24.26
C ALA A 253 -13.09 -14.33 -24.67
N VAL A 254 -13.17 -14.07 -25.99
CA VAL A 254 -13.83 -12.88 -26.54
C VAL A 254 -14.66 -13.26 -27.77
N GLU A 255 -15.91 -13.61 -27.53
CA GLU A 255 -16.84 -14.07 -28.57
C GLU A 255 -17.07 -13.01 -29.66
N ALA A 256 -17.14 -11.73 -29.28
CA ALA A 256 -17.24 -10.61 -30.22
C ALA A 256 -16.07 -10.54 -31.21
N ILE A 257 -14.83 -10.73 -30.72
CA ILE A 257 -13.62 -10.71 -31.57
C ILE A 257 -13.56 -11.98 -32.41
N ARG A 258 -13.93 -13.14 -31.85
CA ARG A 258 -13.96 -14.41 -32.60
C ARG A 258 -14.89 -14.33 -33.81
N ASN A 259 -16.04 -13.67 -33.66
CA ASN A 259 -17.03 -13.53 -34.72
C ASN A 259 -16.61 -12.50 -35.79
N GLN A 260 -15.80 -11.50 -35.43
CA GLN A 260 -15.28 -10.49 -36.36
C GLN A 260 -13.80 -10.20 -36.07
N PRO A 261 -12.87 -11.10 -36.46
CA PRO A 261 -11.46 -10.99 -36.06
C PRO A 261 -10.67 -9.98 -36.92
N VAL A 262 -11.15 -9.63 -38.11
CA VAL A 262 -10.43 -8.78 -39.07
C VAL A 262 -10.10 -7.38 -38.51
N PRO A 263 -11.05 -6.61 -37.96
CA PRO A 263 -10.74 -5.29 -37.39
C PRO A 263 -9.76 -5.36 -36.22
N TYR A 264 -9.85 -6.45 -35.43
CA TYR A 264 -8.96 -6.70 -34.31
C TYR A 264 -7.52 -6.98 -34.77
N TYR A 265 -7.33 -7.81 -35.80
CA TYR A 265 -6.00 -8.06 -36.35
C TYR A 265 -5.40 -6.81 -37.01
N LEU A 266 -6.20 -5.98 -37.68
CA LEU A 266 -5.73 -4.70 -38.20
C LEU A 266 -5.24 -3.76 -37.08
N ALA A 267 -5.96 -3.71 -35.95
CA ALA A 267 -5.56 -2.93 -34.78
C ALA A 267 -4.25 -3.45 -34.15
N ILE A 268 -4.07 -4.78 -34.07
CA ILE A 268 -2.81 -5.39 -33.60
C ILE A 268 -1.66 -4.99 -34.52
N ILE A 269 -1.82 -5.15 -35.84
CA ILE A 269 -0.78 -4.81 -36.82
C ILE A 269 -0.41 -3.34 -36.71
N GLY A 270 -1.40 -2.44 -36.65
CA GLY A 270 -1.16 -1.00 -36.49
C GLY A 270 -0.40 -0.67 -35.20
N THR A 271 -0.77 -1.33 -34.09
CA THR A 271 -0.09 -1.14 -32.80
C THR A 271 1.34 -1.66 -32.83
N THR A 272 1.58 -2.82 -33.44
CA THR A 272 2.93 -3.40 -33.58
C THR A 272 3.82 -2.53 -34.46
N LEU A 273 3.30 -1.97 -35.56
CA LEU A 273 4.04 -1.04 -36.42
C LEU A 273 4.39 0.26 -35.68
N LEU A 274 3.46 0.79 -34.88
CA LEU A 274 3.71 1.97 -34.05
C LEU A 274 4.80 1.70 -33.00
N ILE A 275 4.74 0.55 -32.33
CA ILE A 275 5.76 0.15 -31.35
C ILE A 275 7.12 0.00 -32.03
N ASN A 276 7.19 -0.70 -33.18
CA ASN A 276 8.44 -0.88 -33.93
C ASN A 276 9.03 0.43 -34.48
N HIS A 277 8.22 1.47 -34.67
CA HIS A 277 8.71 2.79 -35.09
C HIS A 277 9.32 3.58 -33.93
N VAL A 278 8.82 3.37 -32.71
CA VAL A 278 9.27 4.09 -31.50
C VAL A 278 10.42 3.35 -30.80
N VAL A 279 10.47 2.03 -30.93
CA VAL A 279 11.46 1.16 -30.29
C VAL A 279 12.64 0.95 -31.22
N GLU A 280 13.86 1.23 -30.73
CA GLU A 280 15.10 0.98 -31.50
C GLU A 280 15.22 -0.50 -31.92
N GLN A 281 15.58 -0.72 -33.18
CA GLN A 281 15.82 -2.05 -33.73
C GLN A 281 17.00 -2.72 -33.01
N GLY A 282 16.79 -3.95 -32.53
CA GLY A 282 17.81 -4.73 -31.80
C GLY A 282 17.69 -4.70 -30.27
N SER A 283 16.70 -3.99 -29.73
CA SER A 283 16.41 -3.98 -28.29
C SER A 283 15.68 -5.25 -27.83
N GLU A 284 15.79 -5.56 -26.53
CA GLU A 284 15.09 -6.68 -25.86
C GLU A 284 13.55 -6.61 -26.01
N TYR A 285 13.01 -5.44 -26.39
CA TYR A 285 11.59 -5.19 -26.62
C TYR A 285 11.03 -5.86 -27.90
N SER A 286 11.89 -6.24 -28.84
CA SER A 286 11.49 -6.91 -30.09
C SER A 286 10.94 -8.32 -29.86
N VAL A 287 11.50 -9.07 -28.90
CA VAL A 287 11.01 -10.40 -28.52
C VAL A 287 9.66 -10.30 -27.82
N ILE A 288 9.48 -9.25 -27.02
CA ILE A 288 8.25 -9.03 -26.25
C ILE A 288 7.10 -8.64 -27.15
N SER A 289 7.33 -7.71 -28.08
CA SER A 289 6.30 -7.32 -29.05
C SER A 289 5.87 -8.52 -29.90
N MET A 290 6.81 -9.41 -30.22
CA MET A 290 6.52 -10.69 -30.88
C MET A 290 5.66 -11.61 -30.00
N LEU A 291 6.01 -11.80 -28.71
CA LEU A 291 5.24 -12.68 -27.80
C LEU A 291 3.84 -12.14 -27.50
N VAL A 292 3.71 -10.83 -27.25
CA VAL A 292 2.42 -10.15 -27.05
C VAL A 292 1.59 -10.19 -28.33
N GLY A 293 2.22 -9.95 -29.49
CA GLY A 293 1.57 -10.04 -30.80
C GLY A 293 1.07 -11.46 -31.10
N LEU A 294 1.87 -12.49 -30.80
CA LEU A 294 1.49 -13.89 -30.94
C LEU A 294 0.30 -14.22 -30.04
N PHE A 295 0.33 -13.82 -28.77
CA PHE A 295 -0.80 -14.00 -27.86
C PHE A 295 -2.06 -13.28 -28.37
N ALA A 296 -1.91 -12.03 -28.83
CA ALA A 296 -3.01 -11.25 -29.36
C ALA A 296 -3.63 -11.92 -30.60
N ILE A 297 -2.83 -12.52 -31.49
CA ILE A 297 -3.32 -13.28 -32.65
C ILE A 297 -4.14 -14.50 -32.24
N LEU A 298 -3.68 -15.21 -31.21
CA LEU A 298 -4.30 -16.43 -30.71
C LEU A 298 -5.57 -16.17 -29.88
N LEU A 299 -5.67 -15.01 -29.21
CA LEU A 299 -6.74 -14.66 -28.28
C LEU A 299 -8.17 -15.00 -28.76
N PRO A 300 -8.59 -14.74 -30.01
CA PRO A 300 -9.95 -15.02 -30.48
C PRO A 300 -10.29 -16.52 -30.51
N TRP A 301 -9.27 -17.38 -30.55
CA TRP A 301 -9.38 -18.83 -30.67
C TRP A 301 -9.18 -19.55 -29.33
N LEU A 302 -8.73 -18.83 -28.31
CA LEU A 302 -8.55 -19.37 -26.97
C LEU A 302 -9.89 -19.39 -26.23
N ASN A 303 -10.13 -20.46 -25.48
CA ASN A 303 -11.12 -20.42 -24.42
C ASN A 303 -10.66 -19.47 -23.30
N ALA A 304 -11.60 -19.00 -22.48
CA ALA A 304 -11.30 -18.03 -21.41
C ALA A 304 -10.20 -18.53 -20.45
N ARG A 305 -10.14 -19.83 -20.16
CA ARG A 305 -9.08 -20.42 -19.32
C ARG A 305 -7.69 -20.25 -19.94
N ASN A 306 -7.50 -20.70 -21.17
CA ASN A 306 -6.21 -20.66 -21.85
C ASN A 306 -5.79 -19.22 -22.16
N ALA A 307 -6.75 -18.33 -22.43
CA ALA A 307 -6.50 -16.91 -22.60
C ALA A 307 -5.95 -16.28 -21.31
N VAL A 308 -6.47 -16.63 -20.13
CA VAL A 308 -5.94 -16.15 -18.85
C VAL A 308 -4.51 -16.65 -18.63
N TYR A 309 -4.24 -17.94 -18.84
CA TYR A 309 -2.90 -18.50 -18.61
C TYR A 309 -1.85 -17.96 -19.58
N LEU A 310 -2.12 -18.03 -20.89
CA LEU A 310 -1.21 -17.51 -21.92
C LEU A 310 -1.08 -16.00 -21.86
N GLY A 311 -2.17 -15.30 -21.54
CA GLY A 311 -2.16 -13.85 -21.36
C GLY A 311 -1.31 -13.45 -20.17
N THR A 312 -1.41 -14.15 -19.04
CA THR A 312 -0.56 -13.88 -17.88
C THR A 312 0.91 -14.15 -18.20
N ALA A 313 1.21 -15.28 -18.84
CA ALA A 313 2.57 -15.68 -19.19
C ALA A 313 3.26 -14.71 -20.17
N THR A 314 2.50 -14.08 -21.06
CA THR A 314 3.03 -13.13 -22.06
C THR A 314 3.00 -11.68 -21.59
N LEU A 315 1.90 -11.23 -20.97
CA LEU A 315 1.72 -9.84 -20.55
C LEU A 315 2.53 -9.46 -19.32
N VAL A 316 2.75 -10.37 -18.35
CA VAL A 316 3.51 -10.03 -17.13
C VAL A 316 4.96 -9.64 -17.47
N PRO A 317 5.73 -10.44 -18.24
CA PRO A 317 7.07 -10.03 -18.69
C PRO A 317 7.03 -8.76 -19.54
N ALA A 318 6.03 -8.63 -20.42
CA ALA A 318 5.89 -7.45 -21.27
C ALA A 318 5.71 -6.16 -20.47
N VAL A 319 4.82 -6.19 -19.47
CA VAL A 319 4.58 -5.07 -18.57
C VAL A 319 5.82 -4.80 -17.72
N ALA A 320 6.48 -5.82 -17.19
CA ALA A 320 7.69 -5.65 -16.39
C ALA A 320 8.79 -4.90 -17.15
N ILE A 321 8.94 -5.17 -18.44
CA ILE A 321 9.94 -4.54 -19.29
C ILE A 321 9.50 -3.15 -19.78
N LEU A 322 8.19 -2.95 -20.03
CA LEU A 322 7.63 -1.62 -20.27
C LEU A 322 7.83 -0.68 -19.07
N VAL A 323 7.67 -1.19 -17.84
CA VAL A 323 7.90 -0.42 -16.60
C VAL A 323 9.35 0.03 -16.46
N GLN A 324 10.31 -0.72 -17.02
CA GLN A 324 11.71 -0.27 -17.07
C GLN A 324 11.92 0.90 -18.05
N ASN A 325 10.95 1.17 -18.95
CA ASN A 325 11.01 2.21 -19.98
C ASN A 325 9.86 3.19 -19.83
N ASN A 326 9.98 4.05 -18.83
CA ASN A 326 8.98 5.06 -18.50
C ASN A 326 8.55 5.93 -19.70
N ALA A 327 9.46 6.21 -20.65
CA ALA A 327 9.13 6.98 -21.85
C ALA A 327 8.12 6.25 -22.76
N VAL A 328 8.35 4.97 -23.05
CA VAL A 328 7.47 4.16 -23.90
C VAL A 328 6.15 3.87 -23.17
N ALA A 329 6.21 3.48 -21.90
CA ALA A 329 5.02 3.26 -21.08
C ALA A 329 4.16 4.54 -20.98
N GLY A 330 4.79 5.69 -20.75
CA GLY A 330 4.12 6.99 -20.68
C GLY A 330 3.47 7.39 -22.01
N LEU A 331 4.16 7.19 -23.13
CA LEU A 331 3.61 7.44 -24.46
C LEU A 331 2.38 6.56 -24.74
N LEU A 332 2.49 5.25 -24.50
CA LEU A 332 1.39 4.32 -24.71
C LEU A 332 0.17 4.70 -23.86
N LEU A 333 0.38 4.98 -22.57
CA LEU A 333 -0.70 5.42 -21.68
C LEU A 333 -1.33 6.73 -22.12
N THR A 334 -0.53 7.68 -22.60
CA THR A 334 -1.03 8.98 -23.10
C THR A 334 -1.85 8.81 -24.38
N VAL A 335 -1.36 8.01 -25.33
CA VAL A 335 -2.06 7.77 -26.61
C VAL A 335 -3.34 6.97 -26.38
N PHE A 336 -3.27 5.81 -25.72
CA PHE A 336 -4.46 4.97 -25.49
C PHE A 336 -5.45 5.63 -24.53
N GLY A 337 -4.95 6.28 -23.48
CA GLY A 337 -5.78 7.07 -22.57
C GLY A 337 -6.47 8.22 -23.30
N GLY A 338 -5.74 8.96 -24.13
CA GLY A 338 -6.30 10.05 -24.96
C GLY A 338 -7.35 9.56 -25.95
N LEU A 339 -7.10 8.44 -26.66
CA LEU A 339 -8.06 7.83 -27.58
C LEU A 339 -9.32 7.35 -26.85
N ALA A 340 -9.17 6.70 -25.68
CA ALA A 340 -10.29 6.26 -24.87
C ALA A 340 -11.13 7.43 -24.36
N MET A 341 -10.47 8.50 -23.89
CA MET A 341 -11.13 9.74 -23.46
C MET A 341 -11.88 10.42 -24.61
N PHE A 342 -11.25 10.53 -25.78
CA PHE A 342 -11.88 11.10 -26.97
C PHE A 342 -13.11 10.29 -27.38
N LYS A 343 -12.98 8.96 -27.44
CA LYS A 343 -14.09 8.06 -27.78
C LYS A 343 -15.24 8.17 -26.78
N LEU A 344 -14.94 8.20 -25.48
CA LEU A 344 -15.96 8.41 -24.44
C LEU A 344 -16.66 9.75 -24.56
N ALA A 345 -15.94 10.83 -24.85
CA ALA A 345 -16.50 12.16 -25.06
C ALA A 345 -17.36 12.23 -26.35
N ALA A 346 -16.89 11.60 -27.43
CA ALA A 346 -17.61 11.51 -28.69
C ALA A 346 -18.92 10.72 -28.55
N ASP A 347 -18.87 9.56 -27.88
CA ASP A 347 -20.05 8.74 -27.56
C ASP A 347 -21.02 9.54 -26.68
N ALA A 348 -20.52 10.25 -25.66
CA ALA A 348 -21.35 11.08 -24.80
C ALA A 348 -22.07 12.20 -25.58
N TYR A 349 -21.40 12.80 -26.56
CA TYR A 349 -21.98 13.86 -27.38
C TYR A 349 -23.09 13.34 -28.30
N GLN A 350 -22.91 12.12 -28.85
CA GLN A 350 -23.87 11.48 -29.75
C GLN A 350 -25.03 10.80 -29.02
N ALA A 351 -24.92 10.60 -27.71
CA ALA A 351 -25.92 9.90 -26.91
C ALA A 351 -27.23 10.69 -26.72
N PRO A 352 -28.38 9.99 -26.58
CA PRO A 352 -29.64 10.59 -26.17
C PRO A 352 -29.51 11.37 -24.86
N LYS A 353 -30.36 12.39 -24.65
CA LYS A 353 -30.24 13.35 -23.53
C LYS A 353 -29.97 12.69 -22.16
N ILE A 354 -30.73 11.67 -21.79
CA ILE A 354 -30.60 10.97 -20.48
C ILE A 354 -29.26 10.24 -20.38
N GLU A 355 -28.83 9.55 -21.44
CA GLU A 355 -27.56 8.84 -21.48
C GLU A 355 -26.38 9.80 -21.47
N ARG A 356 -26.47 10.91 -22.23
CA ARG A 356 -25.48 11.98 -22.22
C ARG A 356 -25.32 12.61 -20.84
N GLU A 357 -26.41 12.93 -20.14
CA GLU A 357 -26.36 13.47 -18.77
C GLU A 357 -25.66 12.49 -17.82
N ARG A 358 -25.95 11.19 -17.92
CA ARG A 358 -25.25 10.15 -17.14
C ARG A 358 -23.77 10.06 -17.49
N MET A 359 -23.42 10.10 -18.77
CA MET A 359 -22.02 10.07 -19.23
C MET A 359 -21.25 11.32 -18.83
N GLN A 360 -21.87 12.51 -18.85
CA GLN A 360 -21.27 13.75 -18.36
C GLN A 360 -20.91 13.65 -16.87
N VAL A 361 -21.81 13.11 -16.05
CA VAL A 361 -21.51 12.84 -14.63
C VAL A 361 -20.33 11.88 -14.49
N VAL A 362 -20.30 10.79 -15.27
CA VAL A 362 -19.18 9.83 -15.27
C VAL A 362 -17.86 10.50 -15.66
N LEU A 363 -17.85 11.34 -16.69
CA LEU A 363 -16.66 12.07 -17.14
C LEU A 363 -16.13 13.02 -16.05
N ILE A 364 -17.04 13.76 -15.39
CA ILE A 364 -16.69 14.64 -14.27
C ILE A 364 -16.12 13.83 -13.10
N LEU A 365 -16.80 12.77 -12.68
CA LEU A 365 -16.34 11.90 -11.59
C LEU A 365 -15.00 11.24 -11.91
N MET A 366 -14.80 10.82 -13.16
CA MET A 366 -13.54 10.22 -13.62
C MET A 366 -12.40 11.25 -13.60
N PHE A 367 -12.64 12.49 -14.01
CA PHE A 367 -11.64 13.56 -13.93
C PHE A 367 -11.18 13.80 -12.49
N PHE A 368 -12.12 14.00 -11.56
CA PHE A 368 -11.77 14.22 -10.15
C PHE A 368 -11.15 12.99 -9.51
N SER A 369 -11.63 11.78 -9.83
CA SER A 369 -11.02 10.54 -9.36
C SER A 369 -9.60 10.38 -9.88
N MET A 370 -9.35 10.66 -11.16
CA MET A 370 -8.01 10.61 -11.74
C MET A 370 -7.08 11.62 -11.07
N LEU A 371 -7.55 12.85 -10.85
CA LEU A 371 -6.79 13.88 -10.14
C LEU A 371 -6.45 13.44 -8.71
N PHE A 372 -7.43 12.91 -7.97
CA PHE A 372 -7.24 12.39 -6.62
C PHE A 372 -6.18 11.28 -6.59
N TRP A 373 -6.34 10.25 -7.42
CA TRP A 373 -5.40 9.12 -7.45
C TRP A 373 -4.01 9.55 -7.94
N ALA A 374 -3.92 10.49 -8.88
CA ALA A 374 -2.64 11.02 -9.35
C ALA A 374 -1.86 11.70 -8.22
N PHE A 375 -2.53 12.47 -7.35
CA PHE A 375 -1.87 13.06 -6.17
C PHE A 375 -1.60 12.02 -5.08
N PHE A 376 -2.55 11.12 -4.82
CA PHE A 376 -2.41 10.08 -3.81
C PHE A 376 -1.20 9.16 -4.09
N GLU A 377 -1.04 8.68 -5.32
CA GLU A 377 0.10 7.84 -5.71
C GLU A 377 1.44 8.60 -5.70
N GLN A 378 1.40 9.92 -5.84
CA GLN A 378 2.60 10.76 -5.77
C GLN A 378 3.00 11.16 -4.35
N ALA A 379 2.19 10.82 -3.34
CA ALA A 379 2.45 11.15 -1.94
C ALA A 379 3.80 10.59 -1.46
N GLY A 380 4.23 9.43 -1.97
CA GLY A 380 5.51 8.80 -1.62
C GLY A 380 6.72 9.22 -2.48
N SER A 381 6.54 10.07 -3.49
CA SER A 381 7.60 10.39 -4.47
C SER A 381 7.69 11.89 -4.77
N SER A 382 6.96 12.36 -5.78
CA SER A 382 7.00 13.74 -6.27
C SER A 382 6.64 14.74 -5.17
N LEU A 383 5.61 14.43 -4.37
CA LEU A 383 5.14 15.32 -3.32
C LEU A 383 6.12 15.38 -2.14
N SER A 384 6.72 14.24 -1.78
CA SER A 384 7.82 14.19 -0.81
C SER A 384 9.03 15.00 -1.28
N ASN A 385 9.45 14.83 -2.53
CA ASN A 385 10.54 15.61 -3.12
C ASN A 385 10.20 17.11 -3.25
N PHE A 386 8.95 17.44 -3.56
CA PHE A 386 8.47 18.82 -3.56
C PHE A 386 8.55 19.40 -2.16
N THR A 387 8.10 18.68 -1.14
CA THR A 387 8.16 19.09 0.26
C THR A 387 9.61 19.28 0.69
N ASP A 388 10.50 18.33 0.42
CA ASP A 388 11.95 18.42 0.65
C ASP A 388 12.58 19.67 0.02
N ARG A 389 12.17 20.02 -1.21
CA ARG A 389 12.69 21.18 -1.95
C ARG A 389 12.03 22.51 -1.61
N ASN A 390 10.85 22.53 -1.00
CA ASN A 390 10.10 23.77 -0.77
C ASN A 390 9.85 24.06 0.71
N VAL A 391 10.10 23.12 1.60
CA VAL A 391 10.05 23.33 3.05
C VAL A 391 11.43 23.72 3.56
N ASN A 392 11.47 24.81 4.33
CA ASN A 392 12.67 25.30 4.98
C ASN A 392 13.05 24.36 6.15
N ARG A 393 14.24 23.75 6.08
CA ARG A 393 14.77 22.88 7.15
C ARG A 393 15.64 23.63 8.14
N VAL A 394 15.92 24.90 7.92
CA VAL A 394 16.69 25.72 8.84
C VAL A 394 15.71 26.54 9.67
N VAL A 395 15.76 26.45 11.00
CA VAL A 395 14.96 27.32 11.88
C VAL A 395 15.88 27.92 12.94
N GLY A 396 15.99 29.25 12.97
CA GLY A 396 16.86 29.94 13.93
C GLY A 396 18.37 29.69 13.76
N GLY A 397 18.81 29.28 12.57
CA GLY A 397 20.23 29.01 12.27
C GLY A 397 20.67 27.55 12.48
N GLU A 398 19.79 26.67 12.98
CA GLU A 398 20.05 25.24 13.09
C GLU A 398 19.36 24.46 11.97
N VAL A 399 20.02 23.44 11.43
CA VAL A 399 19.44 22.55 10.41
C VAL A 399 18.67 21.45 11.14
N ILE A 400 17.40 21.29 10.80
CA ILE A 400 16.61 20.13 11.20
C ILE A 400 17.17 18.93 10.45
N THR A 401 17.88 18.06 11.16
CA THR A 401 18.50 16.85 10.62
C THR A 401 17.46 15.77 10.36
N ALA A 402 17.79 14.74 9.57
CA ALA A 402 16.88 13.63 9.31
C ALA A 402 16.48 12.87 10.60
N SER A 403 17.38 12.84 11.59
CA SER A 403 17.15 12.25 12.91
C SER A 403 16.19 13.07 13.79
N GLU A 404 16.01 14.36 13.49
CA GLU A 404 15.16 15.29 14.23
C GLU A 404 13.75 15.46 13.63
N VAL A 405 13.54 15.02 12.38
CA VAL A 405 12.23 15.03 11.74
C VAL A 405 11.27 14.09 12.49
N GLY A 406 10.20 14.66 13.04
CA GLY A 406 9.18 13.93 13.81
C GLY A 406 9.44 13.87 15.33
N GLN A 407 10.55 14.43 15.81
CA GLN A 407 10.77 14.58 17.25
C GLN A 407 10.16 15.88 17.78
N LYS A 408 9.47 15.80 18.92
CA LYS A 408 9.01 16.99 19.66
C LYS A 408 10.24 17.75 20.21
N ARG A 409 10.64 18.84 19.55
CA ARG A 409 11.59 19.80 20.14
C ARG A 409 10.90 20.61 21.23
N GLU A 410 11.15 20.29 22.50
CA GLU A 410 10.73 21.09 23.65
C GLU A 410 11.43 22.46 23.70
N SER A 411 12.53 22.64 22.96
CA SER A 411 13.43 23.79 23.05
C SER A 411 13.36 24.76 21.87
N LEU A 412 12.35 24.67 20.99
CA LEU A 412 12.18 25.64 19.91
C LEU A 412 11.67 26.98 20.49
N LYS A 413 12.56 27.67 21.19
CA LYS A 413 12.43 29.08 21.53
C LYS A 413 12.49 29.84 20.21
N ILE A 414 11.33 30.05 19.59
CA ILE A 414 11.16 31.13 18.63
C ILE A 414 11.25 32.42 19.44
N THR A 415 12.48 32.79 19.81
CA THR A 415 12.71 34.06 20.48
C THR A 415 12.83 35.12 19.41
N SER A 416 11.97 36.14 19.53
CA SER A 416 12.17 37.49 19.00
C SER A 416 13.50 38.14 19.44
N ALA A 417 14.35 37.43 20.19
CA ALA A 417 15.63 37.87 20.75
C ALA A 417 16.79 37.94 19.74
N PHE A 418 16.59 37.63 18.46
CA PHE A 418 17.58 37.84 17.41
C PHE A 418 17.64 39.28 16.88
N LEU A 419 16.74 40.15 17.33
CA LEU A 419 16.77 41.58 17.03
C LEU A 419 17.74 42.30 17.97
N GLY A 420 18.90 42.74 17.44
CA GLY A 420 19.76 43.73 18.08
C GLY A 420 20.79 43.21 19.10
N ARG A 421 21.08 41.90 19.13
CA ARG A 421 22.23 41.37 19.88
C ARG A 421 23.44 41.15 19.00
N GLU A 422 24.60 41.47 19.56
CA GLU A 422 25.90 41.21 18.96
C GLU A 422 26.29 39.75 19.19
N ILE A 423 26.37 38.95 18.12
CA ILE A 423 26.78 37.54 18.16
C ILE A 423 28.08 37.43 17.37
N ALA A 424 29.15 36.95 18.01
CA ALA A 424 30.49 36.85 17.43
C ALA A 424 30.97 38.18 16.79
N GLY A 425 30.70 39.31 17.45
CA GLY A 425 31.09 40.65 16.99
C GLY A 425 30.21 41.25 15.88
N ARG A 426 29.02 40.68 15.61
CA ARG A 426 28.12 41.13 14.53
C ARG A 426 26.72 41.45 15.06
N GLN A 427 26.18 42.60 14.68
CA GLN A 427 24.77 42.97 14.92
C GLN A 427 23.86 42.24 13.91
N TRP A 428 22.97 41.39 14.41
CA TRP A 428 22.02 40.65 13.57
C TRP A 428 20.67 41.39 13.49
N ASP A 429 20.14 41.51 12.27
CA ASP A 429 18.78 41.98 11.99
C ASP A 429 18.00 40.95 11.17
N VAL A 430 16.68 41.15 11.06
CA VAL A 430 15.76 40.21 10.38
C VAL A 430 16.16 39.95 8.93
N LYS A 431 16.67 40.96 8.21
CA LYS A 431 17.08 40.80 6.81
C LYS A 431 18.33 39.95 6.68
N LEU A 432 19.28 40.10 7.60
CA LEU A 432 20.49 39.28 7.66
C LEU A 432 20.17 37.83 8.06
N VAL A 433 19.24 37.64 9.00
CA VAL A 433 18.75 36.30 9.39
C VAL A 433 18.07 35.61 8.21
N ASP A 434 17.11 36.27 7.55
CA ASP A 434 16.39 35.70 6.40
C ASP A 434 17.34 35.38 5.24
N ALA A 435 18.30 36.27 4.95
CA ALA A 435 19.28 36.04 3.90
C ALA A 435 20.25 34.89 4.23
N ALA A 436 20.74 34.83 5.48
CA ALA A 436 21.61 33.73 5.94
C ALA A 436 20.87 32.38 5.87
N GLN A 437 19.60 32.37 6.27
CA GLN A 437 18.75 31.20 6.25
C GLN A 437 18.42 30.76 4.81
N GLY A 438 18.15 31.69 3.90
CA GLY A 438 17.95 31.42 2.48
C GLY A 438 19.19 30.78 1.82
N THR A 439 20.38 31.34 2.05
CA THR A 439 21.63 30.82 1.48
C THR A 439 22.05 29.49 2.11
N ALA A 440 21.86 29.34 3.43
CA ALA A 440 22.07 28.07 4.13
C ALA A 440 21.21 26.96 3.53
N ASN A 441 19.92 27.23 3.27
CA ASN A 441 19.02 26.26 2.63
C ASN A 441 19.45 25.87 1.21
N GLN A 442 19.93 26.82 0.41
CA GLN A 442 20.47 26.50 -0.91
C GLN A 442 21.75 25.68 -0.81
N PHE A 443 22.62 26.00 0.14
CA PHE A 443 23.90 25.33 0.32
C PHE A 443 23.73 23.88 0.79
N ILE A 444 22.81 23.61 1.73
CA ILE A 444 22.45 22.25 2.16
C ILE A 444 22.12 21.36 0.96
N ARG A 445 21.39 21.90 -0.03
CA ARG A 445 20.98 21.14 -1.23
C ARG A 445 22.14 20.81 -2.17
N SER A 446 23.27 21.51 -2.04
CA SER A 446 24.49 21.26 -2.81
C SER A 446 25.47 20.30 -2.14
N LEU A 447 25.22 19.95 -0.87
CA LEU A 447 26.10 19.07 -0.11
C LEU A 447 25.93 17.59 -0.54
N PRO A 448 27.03 16.82 -0.59
CA PRO A 448 27.00 15.37 -0.77
C PRO A 448 26.13 14.67 0.29
N LYS A 449 25.42 13.62 -0.12
CA LYS A 449 24.49 12.89 0.78
C LYS A 449 25.21 11.98 1.79
N GLU A 450 26.52 11.75 1.63
CA GLU A 450 27.30 10.87 2.51
C GLU A 450 27.85 11.57 3.76
N LEU A 451 27.66 12.89 3.89
CA LEU A 451 28.11 13.66 5.05
C LEU A 451 27.29 13.35 6.29
N SER A 452 27.97 13.27 7.45
CA SER A 452 27.29 13.09 8.73
C SER A 452 26.59 14.39 9.19
N ASP A 453 25.51 14.25 9.97
CA ASP A 453 24.74 15.38 10.50
C ASP A 453 25.61 16.49 11.15
N PRO A 454 26.65 16.18 11.97
CA PRO A 454 27.55 17.20 12.53
C PRO A 454 28.37 17.95 11.47
N GLU A 455 28.83 17.25 10.44
CA GLU A 455 29.62 17.85 9.34
C GLU A 455 28.75 18.78 8.49
N ILE A 456 27.52 18.37 8.20
CA ILE A 456 26.53 19.20 7.52
C ILE A 456 26.26 20.47 8.33
N GLN A 457 26.00 20.35 9.63
CA GLN A 457 25.72 21.49 10.49
C GLN A 457 26.89 22.49 10.51
N GLN A 458 28.13 21.99 10.59
CA GLN A 458 29.32 22.83 10.63
C GLN A 458 29.53 23.60 9.31
N LEU A 459 29.36 22.92 8.16
CA LEU A 459 29.47 23.52 6.83
C LEU A 459 28.38 24.57 6.58
N VAL A 460 27.15 24.27 7.00
CA VAL A 460 26.00 25.18 6.85
C VAL A 460 26.15 26.42 7.71
N ASN A 461 26.60 26.25 8.96
CA ASN A 461 26.88 27.38 9.86
C ASN A 461 27.99 28.28 9.29
N ALA A 462 29.06 27.69 8.74
CA ALA A 462 30.13 28.44 8.11
C ALA A 462 29.64 29.25 6.89
N GLN A 463 28.80 28.65 6.05
CA GLN A 463 28.23 29.33 4.86
C GLN A 463 27.25 30.44 5.24
N ALA A 464 26.43 30.24 6.28
CA ALA A 464 25.54 31.26 6.81
C ALA A 464 26.33 32.47 7.32
N LEU A 465 27.40 32.24 8.10
CA LEU A 465 28.28 33.30 8.60
C LEU A 465 28.97 34.07 7.46
N LYS A 466 29.47 33.36 6.46
CA LYS A 466 30.08 33.98 5.26
C LYS A 466 29.11 34.91 4.53
N THR A 467 27.86 34.47 4.37
CA THR A 467 26.80 35.26 3.73
C THR A 467 26.54 36.55 4.50
N VAL A 468 26.51 36.47 5.84
CA VAL A 468 26.31 37.63 6.72
C VAL A 468 27.48 38.59 6.64
N ASP A 469 28.72 38.09 6.63
CA ASP A 469 29.92 38.91 6.46
C ASP A 469 29.91 39.70 5.14
N GLU A 470 29.53 39.05 4.04
CA GLU A 470 29.42 39.68 2.72
C GLU A 470 28.34 40.78 2.70
N LEU A 471 27.21 40.57 3.38
CA LEU A 471 26.12 41.55 3.46
C LEU A 471 26.46 42.73 4.36
N ILE A 472 27.14 42.50 5.49
CA ILE A 472 27.64 43.57 6.37
C ILE A 472 28.70 44.39 5.63
N ALA A 473 29.63 43.74 4.92
CA ALA A 473 30.64 44.42 4.12
C ALA A 473 30.05 45.29 3.01
N LYS A 474 28.91 44.88 2.41
CA LYS A 474 28.17 45.67 1.43
C LYS A 474 27.42 46.87 2.04
N ARG A 475 27.09 46.85 3.34
CA ARG A 475 26.43 47.99 4.02
C ARG A 475 27.40 49.12 4.37
N LYS A 476 28.63 48.80 4.79
CA LYS A 476 29.66 49.80 5.13
C LYS A 476 29.90 50.91 4.08
N PRO A 477 29.94 50.64 2.75
CA PRO A 477 30.08 51.68 1.74
C PRO A 477 28.77 52.43 1.40
N ALA A 478 27.60 51.94 1.84
CA ALA A 478 26.32 52.61 1.62
C ALA A 478 26.02 53.67 2.70
N GLU A 479 26.40 53.41 3.95
CA GLU A 479 26.28 54.36 5.06
C GLU A 479 27.27 55.53 4.94
N ALA A 480 28.50 55.27 4.46
CA ALA A 480 29.49 56.31 4.18
C ALA A 480 29.05 57.29 3.06
N LYS A 481 28.15 56.89 2.15
CA LYS A 481 27.61 57.76 1.11
C LYS A 481 26.38 58.56 1.56
N SER A 482 25.71 58.18 2.64
CA SER A 482 24.58 58.92 3.20
C SER A 482 24.97 59.96 4.25
N GLU A 483 26.19 59.90 4.79
CA GLU A 483 26.73 60.95 5.67
C GLU A 483 27.43 62.09 4.89
N GLU A 484 27.66 61.93 3.59
CA GLU A 484 28.21 62.96 2.68
C GLU A 484 27.13 63.73 1.87
N SER A 485 25.84 63.45 2.09
CA SER A 485 24.70 64.19 1.51
C SER A 485 23.87 64.84 2.61
#